data_AF-A0A8J7PRW2-F1
#
_entry.id   AF-A0A8J7PRW2-F1
#
_cell.length_a   1.000
_cell.length_b   1.000
_cell.length_c   1.000
_cell.angle_alpha   90.00
_cell.angle_beta   90.00
_cell.angle_gamma   90.00
#
_symmetry.space_group_name_H-M   'P 1'
#
loop_
_entity.id
_entity.type
_entity.pdbx_description
1 polymer ?
#
loop_
_entity_poly.entity_id
_entity_poly.type
_entity_poly.pdbx_seq_one_letter_code
_entity_poly.pdbx_strand_id
1 'polypeptide(L)'
;AIMFPEYKAAAIAGAPVGAISGLKIDLTKLFGGEVRDALATAVEERDRELVADGRSAVGMTVGIPKRQAGKAQGPKDDLDKLIDDLDSLDL
;
A
#
# COMPACT_ATOMS: atom_id res chain seq x y z
N ALA A 1 -7.13 45.82 15.83
CA ALA A 1 -7.67 44.51 15.39
C ALA A 1 -6.63 43.45 15.70
N ILE A 2 -7.02 42.37 16.38
CA ILE A 2 -6.14 41.21 16.58
C ILE A 2 -6.22 40.40 15.28
N MET A 3 -5.13 40.39 14.52
CA MET A 3 -5.01 39.60 13.29
C MET A 3 -4.65 38.17 13.68
N PHE A 4 -5.53 37.22 13.37
CA PHE A 4 -5.20 35.80 13.49
C PHE A 4 -4.46 35.34 12.22
N PRO A 5 -3.38 34.53 12.34
CA PRO A 5 -2.76 33.94 11.17
C PRO A 5 -3.75 33.02 10.46
N GLU A 6 -3.88 33.14 9.14
CA GLU A 6 -4.71 32.23 8.36
C GLU A 6 -4.16 30.81 8.52
N TYR A 7 -4.92 29.94 9.18
CA TYR A 7 -4.55 28.54 9.34
C TYR A 7 -4.50 27.90 7.96
N LYS A 8 -3.33 27.36 7.60
CA LYS A 8 -3.16 26.52 6.42
C LYS A 8 -4.16 25.36 6.52
N ALA A 9 -5.16 25.34 5.63
CA ALA A 9 -6.08 24.22 5.51
C ALA A 9 -5.28 22.92 5.31
N ALA A 10 -5.67 21.85 6.02
CA ALA A 10 -4.99 20.56 5.90
C ALA A 10 -4.98 20.12 4.43
N ALA A 11 -3.81 19.70 3.95
CA ALA A 11 -3.66 19.16 2.60
C ALA A 11 -4.28 17.76 2.57
N ILE A 12 -5.61 17.71 2.44
CA ILE A 12 -6.39 16.48 2.28
C ILE A 12 -6.37 16.13 0.78
N ALA A 13 -6.16 14.85 0.47
CA ALA A 13 -6.18 14.36 -0.90
C ALA A 13 -7.50 14.74 -1.60
N GLY A 14 -7.41 15.46 -2.73
CA GLY A 14 -8.58 15.92 -3.52
C GLY A 14 -9.04 17.36 -3.27
N ALA A 15 -8.44 18.09 -2.33
CA ALA A 15 -8.71 19.52 -2.17
C ALA A 15 -8.17 20.33 -3.38
N PRO A 16 -8.82 21.44 -3.80
CA PRO A 16 -8.39 22.29 -4.91
C PRO A 16 -7.21 23.19 -4.50
N VAL A 17 -6.24 22.62 -3.79
CA VAL A 17 -4.91 23.21 -3.64
C VAL A 17 -4.12 22.74 -4.86
N GLY A 18 -3.56 23.71 -5.60
CA GLY A 18 -2.82 23.47 -6.83
C GLY A 18 -1.92 22.24 -6.69
N ALA A 19 -1.99 21.36 -7.68
CA ALA A 19 -1.32 20.06 -7.66
C ALA A 19 0.07 20.21 -7.07
N ILE A 20 0.36 19.50 -5.98
CA ILE A 20 1.70 19.42 -5.40
C ILE A 20 2.53 18.57 -6.38
N SER A 21 2.86 19.14 -7.54
CA SER A 21 3.61 18.46 -8.58
C SER A 21 5.04 18.28 -8.07
N GLY A 22 5.44 17.03 -7.86
CA GLY A 22 6.81 16.68 -7.46
C GLY A 22 6.98 16.14 -6.05
N LEU A 23 5.94 16.18 -5.20
CA LEU A 23 6.00 15.50 -3.90
C LEU A 23 5.66 14.01 -4.09
N LYS A 24 6.69 13.20 -4.33
CA LYS A 24 6.57 11.74 -4.27
C LYS A 24 6.57 11.34 -2.79
N ILE A 25 5.40 10.99 -2.27
CA ILE A 25 5.29 10.43 -0.92
C ILE A 25 5.70 8.96 -1.01
N ASP A 26 6.76 8.60 -0.29
CA ASP A 26 7.19 7.22 -0.16
C ASP A 26 6.27 6.50 0.83
N LEU A 27 5.43 5.62 0.29
CA LEU A 27 4.49 4.82 1.09
C LEU A 27 5.22 3.85 2.01
N THR A 28 6.41 3.37 1.61
CA THR A 28 7.22 2.47 2.46
C THR A 28 7.62 3.20 3.73
N LYS A 29 8.08 4.45 3.62
CA LYS A 29 8.39 5.29 4.78
C LYS A 29 7.16 5.67 5.59
N LEU A 30 6.06 5.97 4.91
CA LEU A 30 4.81 6.36 5.57
C LEU A 30 4.25 5.24 6.45
N PHE A 31 4.38 3.98 6.00
CA PHE A 31 3.86 2.80 6.69
C PHE A 31 4.93 2.00 7.44
N GLY A 32 6.11 2.57 7.68
CA GLY A 32 7.17 1.96 8.48
C GLY A 32 7.80 0.70 7.86
N GLY A 33 7.69 0.53 6.54
CA GLY A 33 8.20 -0.62 5.78
C GLY A 33 9.73 -0.76 5.78
N GLU A 34 10.47 0.23 6.31
CA GLU A 34 11.92 0.11 6.56
C GLU A 34 12.24 -0.66 7.86
N VAL A 35 11.30 -0.71 8.82
CA VAL A 35 11.50 -1.30 10.15
C VAL A 35 10.85 -2.69 10.26
N ARG A 36 9.74 -2.91 9.54
CA ARG A 36 8.95 -4.14 9.59
C ARG A 36 8.48 -4.56 8.21
N ASP A 37 8.38 -5.88 8.01
CA ASP A 37 7.78 -6.45 6.80
C ASP A 37 6.33 -5.96 6.63
N ALA A 38 5.98 -5.55 5.41
CA ALA A 38 4.67 -4.99 5.08
C ALA A 38 3.53 -5.96 5.43
N LEU A 39 3.75 -7.26 5.27
CA LEU A 39 2.77 -8.28 5.63
C LEU A 39 2.56 -8.35 7.14
N ALA A 40 3.64 -8.31 7.92
CA ALA A 40 3.58 -8.36 9.38
C ALA A 40 2.81 -7.15 9.94
N THR A 41 3.10 -5.95 9.44
CA THR A 41 2.38 -4.72 9.83
C THR A 41 0.90 -4.82 9.48
N ALA A 42 0.55 -5.30 8.29
CA ALA A 42 -0.84 -5.44 7.88
C ALA A 42 -1.63 -6.45 8.76
N VAL A 43 -0.99 -7.54 9.17
CA VAL A 43 -1.61 -8.54 10.08
C VAL A 43 -1.84 -7.94 11.46
N GLU A 44 -0.85 -7.22 12.00
CA GLU A 44 -0.94 -6.59 13.33
C GLU A 44 -2.05 -5.55 13.39
N GLU A 45 -2.13 -4.65 12.41
CA GLU A 45 -3.19 -3.63 12.36
C GLU A 45 -4.58 -4.27 12.22
N ARG A 46 -4.72 -5.29 11.35
CA ARG A 46 -6.00 -6.02 11.23
C ARG A 46 -6.41 -6.67 12.54
N ASP A 47 -5.49 -7.38 13.19
CA ASP A 47 -5.80 -8.11 14.42
C ASP A 47 -6.11 -7.17 15.58
N ARG A 48 -5.46 -5.99 15.62
CA ARG A 48 -5.79 -4.91 16.55
C ARG A 48 -7.23 -4.44 16.40
N GLU A 49 -7.66 -4.15 15.17
CA GLU A 49 -9.03 -3.70 14.88
C GLU A 49 -10.06 -4.80 15.15
N LEU A 50 -9.74 -6.07 14.82
CA LEU A 50 -10.60 -7.20 15.15
C LEU A 50 -10.84 -7.33 16.66
N VAL A 51 -9.78 -7.20 17.46
CA VAL A 51 -9.88 -7.25 18.92
C VAL A 51 -10.66 -6.06 19.47
N ALA A 52 -10.46 -4.86 18.91
CA ALA A 52 -11.23 -3.68 19.27
C ALA A 52 -12.75 -3.87 19.00
N ASP A 53 -13.09 -4.54 17.90
CA ASP A 53 -14.45 -4.94 17.54
C ASP A 53 -14.99 -6.16 18.32
N GLY A 54 -14.25 -6.67 19.32
CA GLY A 54 -14.65 -7.82 20.14
C GLY A 54 -14.54 -9.17 19.44
N ARG A 55 -13.84 -9.23 18.31
CA ARG A 55 -13.56 -10.45 17.54
C ARG A 55 -12.19 -11.02 17.92
N SER A 56 -11.96 -12.29 17.60
CA SER A 56 -10.67 -12.93 17.84
C SER A 56 -9.62 -12.50 16.81
N ALA A 57 -8.38 -12.30 17.25
CA ALA A 57 -7.24 -12.08 16.37
C ALA A 57 -7.02 -13.32 15.48
N VAL A 58 -6.73 -13.08 14.21
CA VAL A 58 -6.65 -14.14 13.21
C VAL A 58 -5.19 -14.57 12.96
N GLY A 59 -4.22 -13.71 13.27
CA GLY A 59 -2.80 -13.97 13.06
C GLY A 59 -2.46 -14.22 11.59
N MET A 60 -1.31 -14.83 11.34
CA MET A 60 -0.89 -15.13 9.97
C MET A 60 -1.69 -16.26 9.29
N THR A 61 -2.67 -16.85 9.99
CA THR A 61 -3.39 -18.06 9.54
C THR A 61 -4.37 -17.78 8.40
N VAL A 62 -5.05 -16.63 8.39
CA VAL A 62 -5.71 -16.10 7.19
C VAL A 62 -4.67 -15.28 6.45
N GLY A 63 -3.78 -16.00 5.77
CA GLY A 63 -2.79 -15.39 4.89
C GLY A 63 -3.48 -14.59 3.80
N ILE A 64 -2.85 -13.50 3.37
CA ILE A 64 -3.25 -12.83 2.12
C ILE A 64 -3.18 -13.90 1.03
N PRO A 65 -4.31 -14.30 0.43
CA PRO A 65 -4.27 -15.35 -0.58
C PRO A 65 -3.30 -14.90 -1.67
N LYS A 66 -2.36 -15.78 -2.05
CA LYS A 66 -1.49 -15.52 -3.20
C LYS A 66 -2.40 -15.07 -4.34
N ARG A 67 -2.13 -13.93 -4.97
CA ARG A 67 -3.03 -13.37 -6.00
C ARG A 67 -3.37 -14.37 -7.13
N GLN A 68 -2.54 -15.41 -7.27
CA GLN A 68 -2.66 -16.51 -8.21
C GLN A 68 -3.00 -17.87 -7.55
N ALA A 69 -3.54 -17.91 -6.33
CA ALA A 69 -3.82 -19.16 -5.61
C ALA A 69 -4.77 -20.11 -6.37
N GLY A 70 -5.61 -19.57 -7.27
CA GLY A 70 -6.46 -20.33 -8.17
C GLY A 70 -6.02 -20.34 -9.64
N LYS A 71 -4.85 -19.77 -9.98
CA LYS A 71 -4.33 -19.83 -11.37
C LYS A 71 -3.71 -21.21 -11.55
N ALA A 72 -4.19 -21.96 -12.54
CA ALA A 72 -3.57 -23.23 -12.91
C ALA A 72 -2.09 -22.99 -13.21
N GLN A 73 -1.21 -23.75 -12.57
CA GLN A 73 0.22 -23.65 -12.79
C GLN A 73 0.48 -24.15 -14.22
N GLY A 74 0.78 -23.22 -15.11
CA GLY A 74 0.98 -23.48 -16.53
C GLY A 74 2.29 -22.90 -17.03
N PRO A 75 2.71 -23.25 -18.25
CA PRO A 75 3.82 -22.58 -18.90
C PRO A 75 3.51 -21.08 -19.04
N LYS A 76 4.56 -20.25 -19.07
CA LYS A 76 4.44 -18.80 -19.31
C LYS A 76 3.58 -18.55 -20.54
N ASP A 77 2.55 -17.73 -20.39
CA ASP A 77 1.69 -17.34 -21.51
C ASP A 77 2.41 -16.32 -22.41
N ASP A 78 1.79 -15.96 -23.53
CA ASP A 78 2.45 -15.05 -24.47
C ASP A 78 2.64 -13.66 -23.86
N LEU A 79 1.71 -13.18 -23.01
CA LEU A 79 1.89 -11.90 -22.33
C LEU A 79 3.07 -11.95 -21.36
N ASP A 80 3.24 -13.03 -20.61
CA ASP A 80 4.40 -13.23 -19.73
C ASP A 80 5.73 -13.11 -20.52
N LYS A 81 5.78 -13.66 -21.73
CA LYS A 81 6.97 -13.56 -22.60
C LYS A 81 7.19 -12.14 -23.12
N LEU A 82 6.12 -11.44 -23.51
CA LEU A 82 6.23 -10.04 -23.94
C LEU A 82 6.77 -9.14 -22.82
N ILE A 83 6.39 -9.39 -21.56
CA ILE A 83 6.91 -8.66 -20.40
C ILE A 83 8.38 -9.01 -20.16
N ASP A 84 8.76 -10.29 -20.23
CA ASP A 84 10.17 -10.69 -20.13
C ASP A 84 11.02 -10.03 -21.23
N ASP A 85 10.52 -9.99 -22.47
CA ASP A 85 11.18 -9.34 -23.60
C ASP A 85 11.32 -7.83 -23.37
N LEU A 86 10.27 -7.17 -22.87
CA LEU A 86 10.30 -5.75 -22.53
C LEU A 86 11.32 -5.44 -21.42
N ASP A 87 11.36 -6.26 -20.37
CA ASP A 87 12.34 -6.11 -19.28
C ASP A 87 13.76 -6.38 -19.80
N SER A 88 13.93 -7.30 -20.75
CA SER A 88 15.23 -7.59 -21.37
C SER A 88 15.78 -6.47 -22.25
N LEU A 89 14.90 -5.55 -22.71
CA LEU A 89 15.29 -4.43 -23.55
C LEU A 89 16.01 -3.30 -22.78
N ASP A 90 16.08 -3.38 -21.43
CA ASP A 90 16.85 -2.51 -20.51
C ASP A 90 16.94 -1.05 -20.98
N LEU A 91 15.77 -0.43 -21.21
CA LEU A 91 15.60 0.92 -21.79
C LEU A 91 15.73 2.05 -20.74
#